data_AF-A0A7X6RE26-F1
#
_entry.id   AF-A0A7X6RE26-F1
#
_cell.length_a   1.000
_cell.length_b   1.000
_cell.length_c   1.000
_cell.angle_alpha   90.00
_cell.angle_beta   90.00
_cell.angle_gamma   90.00
#
_symmetry.space_group_name_H-M   'P 1'
#
loop_
_entity.id
_entity.type
_entity.pdbx_description
1 polymer ?
#
loop_
_entity_poly.entity_id
_entity_poly.type
_entity_poly.pdbx_seq_one_letter_code
_entity_poly.pdbx_strand_id
1 'polypeptide(L)'
;MNPFEALVEAMSASALETLASFDLDVALAAGFAPDRARAFSRLQTVYFGRTSFTRKQREARSRAAEFSLDELLLIERRIARVSDAAERWGLRLELLRVDGGYRAIEQAARELAPADDAPVSDAAKFGPSRNGKRRCIGRSTSGR
;
A
#
# COMPACT_ATOMS: atom_id res chain seq x y z
N MET A 1 -22.13 -23.39 -1.50
CA MET A 1 -21.07 -22.71 -0.75
C MET A 1 -21.70 -21.87 0.33
N ASN A 2 -21.24 -21.96 1.57
CA ASN A 2 -21.75 -21.10 2.65
C ASN A 2 -21.19 -19.66 2.51
N PRO A 3 -21.81 -18.64 3.15
CA PRO A 3 -21.37 -17.25 2.99
C PRO A 3 -19.91 -17.00 3.41
N PHE A 4 -19.41 -17.75 4.40
CA PHE A 4 -18.03 -17.62 4.87
C PHE A 4 -17.03 -18.22 3.87
N GLU A 5 -17.33 -19.38 3.29
CA GLU A 5 -16.53 -19.98 2.21
C GLU A 5 -16.44 -19.04 1.00
N ALA A 6 -17.55 -18.41 0.61
CA ALA A 6 -17.56 -17.45 -0.50
C ALA A 6 -16.69 -16.22 -0.19
N LEU A 7 -16.72 -15.74 1.07
CA LEU A 7 -15.82 -14.68 1.51
C LEU A 7 -14.35 -15.12 1.45
N VAL A 8 -14.03 -16.31 1.97
CA VAL A 8 -12.65 -16.83 1.95
C VAL A 8 -12.14 -16.97 0.53
N GLU A 9 -12.95 -17.54 -0.38
CA GLU A 9 -12.61 -17.68 -1.79
C GLU A 9 -12.37 -16.31 -2.45
N ALA A 10 -13.28 -15.34 -2.25
CA ALA A 10 -13.15 -13.99 -2.78
C ALA A 10 -11.91 -13.25 -2.24
N MET A 11 -11.50 -13.54 -1.00
CA MET A 11 -10.33 -12.94 -0.36
C MET A 11 -9.00 -13.64 -0.70
N SER A 12 -9.04 -14.88 -1.22
CA SER A 12 -7.85 -15.72 -1.47
C SER A 12 -7.76 -16.20 -2.92
N ALA A 13 -8.28 -17.38 -3.25
CA ALA A 13 -8.15 -18.02 -4.56
C ALA A 13 -8.66 -17.15 -5.73
N SER A 14 -9.68 -16.33 -5.47
CA SER A 14 -10.33 -15.45 -6.45
C SER A 14 -10.04 -13.97 -6.15
N ALA A 15 -8.96 -13.68 -5.42
CA ALA A 15 -8.60 -12.33 -4.98
C ALA A 15 -8.47 -11.34 -6.14
N LEU A 16 -7.75 -11.71 -7.20
CA LEU A 16 -7.56 -10.83 -8.37
C LEU A 16 -8.84 -10.62 -9.17
N GLU A 17 -9.70 -11.64 -9.30
CA GLU A 17 -10.98 -11.52 -10.01
C GLU A 17 -11.96 -10.64 -9.24
N THR A 18 -12.01 -10.83 -7.92
CA THR A 18 -12.75 -9.97 -6.98
C THR A 18 -12.28 -8.53 -7.10
N LEU A 19 -10.96 -8.32 -7.15
CA LEU A 19 -10.37 -6.99 -7.32
C LEU A 19 -10.68 -6.38 -8.69
N ALA A 20 -10.66 -7.17 -9.76
CA ALA A 20 -10.96 -6.70 -11.11
C ALA A 20 -12.36 -6.09 -11.18
N SER A 21 -13.31 -6.70 -10.48
CA SER A 21 -14.71 -6.28 -10.42
C SER A 21 -15.01 -5.26 -9.31
N PHE A 22 -13.99 -4.80 -8.58
CA PHE A 22 -14.16 -3.89 -7.46
C PHE A 22 -14.70 -2.52 -7.93
N ASP A 23 -15.68 -2.00 -7.20
CA ASP A 23 -16.21 -0.65 -7.39
C ASP A 23 -16.22 0.10 -6.05
N LEU A 24 -15.62 1.29 -6.04
CA LEU A 24 -15.46 2.09 -4.83
C LEU A 24 -16.80 2.59 -4.29
N ASP A 25 -17.69 3.04 -5.16
CA ASP A 25 -18.97 3.64 -4.76
C ASP A 25 -19.91 2.55 -4.25
N VAL A 26 -19.94 1.39 -4.91
CA VAL A 26 -20.67 0.21 -4.42
C VAL A 26 -20.17 -0.22 -3.05
N ALA A 27 -18.85 -0.29 -2.84
CA ALA A 27 -18.29 -0.67 -1.55
C ALA A 27 -18.64 0.32 -0.44
N LEU A 28 -18.56 1.63 -0.71
CA LEU A 28 -18.92 2.68 0.25
C LEU A 28 -20.42 2.65 0.58
N ALA A 29 -21.28 2.46 -0.42
CA ALA A 29 -22.73 2.33 -0.23
C ALA A 29 -23.09 1.07 0.58
N ALA A 30 -22.33 -0.01 0.42
CA ALA A 30 -22.46 -1.24 1.20
C ALA A 30 -21.93 -1.12 2.64
N GLY A 31 -21.41 0.04 3.04
CA GLY A 31 -20.94 0.29 4.40
C GLY A 31 -19.52 -0.20 4.69
N PHE A 32 -18.69 -0.44 3.65
CA PHE A 32 -17.28 -0.73 3.88
C PHE A 32 -16.61 0.43 4.61
N ALA A 33 -15.66 0.11 5.49
CA ALA A 33 -14.79 1.11 6.09
C ALA A 33 -14.12 1.94 4.97
N PRO A 34 -14.24 3.28 4.96
CA PRO A 34 -13.78 4.10 3.84
C PRO A 34 -12.30 3.91 3.51
N ASP A 35 -11.45 3.73 4.52
CA ASP A 35 -10.01 3.51 4.31
C ASP A 35 -9.73 2.17 3.63
N ARG A 36 -10.49 1.11 3.97
CA ARG A 36 -10.38 -0.21 3.34
C ARG A 36 -10.87 -0.17 1.90
N ALA A 37 -12.02 0.46 1.64
CA ALA A 37 -12.55 0.62 0.29
C ALA A 37 -11.57 1.39 -0.62
N ARG A 38 -11.00 2.49 -0.12
CA ARG A 38 -9.97 3.26 -0.85
C ARG A 38 -8.69 2.46 -1.05
N ALA A 39 -8.30 1.60 -0.11
CA ALA A 39 -7.15 0.72 -0.26
C ALA A 39 -7.34 -0.30 -1.40
N PHE A 40 -8.52 -0.93 -1.47
CA PHE A 40 -8.88 -1.82 -2.58
C PHE A 40 -8.98 -1.09 -3.92
N SER A 41 -9.56 0.12 -3.95
CA SER A 41 -9.57 0.94 -5.18
C SER A 41 -8.17 1.27 -5.69
N ARG A 42 -7.23 1.63 -4.79
CA ARG A 42 -5.82 1.84 -5.16
C ARG A 42 -5.18 0.55 -5.67
N LEU A 43 -5.44 -0.57 -5.02
CA LEU A 43 -4.92 -1.88 -5.42
C LEU A 43 -5.42 -2.25 -6.83
N GLN A 44 -6.72 -2.11 -7.10
CA GLN A 44 -7.30 -2.32 -8.42
C GLN A 44 -6.62 -1.44 -9.47
N THR A 45 -6.40 -0.16 -9.17
CA THR A 45 -5.72 0.77 -10.08
C THR A 45 -4.29 0.33 -10.40
N VAL A 46 -3.56 -0.24 -9.44
CA VAL A 46 -2.18 -0.74 -9.67
C VAL A 46 -2.17 -1.94 -10.63
N TYR A 47 -3.06 -2.92 -10.41
CA TYR A 47 -3.03 -4.17 -11.17
C TYR A 47 -3.78 -4.11 -12.50
N PHE A 48 -4.83 -3.29 -12.60
CA PHE A 48 -5.71 -3.22 -13.77
C PHE A 48 -5.75 -1.83 -14.43
N GLY A 49 -5.28 -0.78 -13.76
CA GLY A 49 -5.24 0.57 -14.32
C GLY A 49 -4.18 0.75 -15.40
N ARG A 50 -4.24 1.88 -16.11
CA ARG A 50 -3.28 2.23 -17.16
C ARG A 50 -1.91 2.53 -16.54
N THR A 51 -0.85 1.96 -17.11
CA THR A 51 0.55 2.16 -16.69
C THR A 51 1.51 2.11 -17.87
N SER A 52 2.63 2.83 -17.79
CA SER A 52 3.74 2.70 -18.75
C SER A 52 4.51 1.38 -18.58
N PHE A 53 4.42 0.74 -17.41
CA PHE A 53 5.12 -0.50 -17.08
C PHE A 53 4.29 -1.76 -17.40
N THR A 54 3.66 -1.80 -18.57
CA THR A 54 2.68 -2.85 -18.96
C THR A 54 3.23 -4.27 -18.84
N ARG A 55 4.51 -4.50 -19.19
CA ARG A 55 5.18 -5.80 -19.04
C ARG A 55 5.26 -6.23 -17.57
N LYS A 56 5.68 -5.32 -16.68
CA LYS A 56 5.78 -5.58 -15.24
C LYS A 56 4.40 -5.78 -14.61
N GLN A 57 3.38 -5.03 -15.06
CA GLN A 57 2.01 -5.21 -14.60
C GLN A 57 1.43 -6.57 -14.99
N ARG A 58 1.69 -7.05 -16.21
CA ARG A 58 1.27 -8.39 -16.63
C ARG A 58 1.94 -9.47 -15.80
N GLU A 59 3.24 -9.37 -15.56
CA GLU A 59 3.98 -10.30 -14.71
C GLU A 59 3.47 -10.27 -13.27
N ALA A 60 3.24 -9.08 -12.70
CA ALA A 60 2.71 -8.91 -11.37
C ALA A 60 1.32 -9.52 -11.22
N ARG A 61 0.41 -9.34 -12.20
CA ARG A 61 -0.90 -10.01 -12.19
C ARG A 61 -0.79 -11.53 -12.22
N SER A 62 0.11 -12.08 -13.02
CA SER A 62 0.31 -13.53 -13.08
C SER A 62 0.76 -14.10 -11.73
N ARG A 63 1.64 -13.38 -11.02
CA ARG A 63 2.14 -13.80 -9.71
C ARG A 63 1.13 -13.57 -8.59
N ALA A 64 0.45 -12.43 -8.63
CA ALA A 64 -0.54 -12.04 -7.62
C ALA A 64 -1.78 -12.93 -7.57
N ALA A 65 -1.99 -13.82 -8.56
CA ALA A 65 -3.07 -14.80 -8.56
C ALA A 65 -2.96 -15.81 -7.40
N GLU A 66 -1.75 -16.01 -6.87
CA GLU A 66 -1.51 -16.94 -5.75
C GLU A 66 -1.61 -16.25 -4.37
N PHE A 67 -1.87 -14.94 -4.34
CA PHE A 67 -1.85 -14.13 -3.13
C PHE A 67 -3.26 -13.70 -2.72
N SER A 68 -3.52 -13.64 -1.42
CA SER A 68 -4.74 -13.07 -0.87
C SER A 68 -4.79 -11.54 -1.00
N LEU A 69 -5.99 -10.96 -0.96
CA LEU A 69 -6.18 -9.51 -1.02
C LEU A 69 -5.44 -8.77 0.09
N ASP A 70 -5.41 -9.31 1.31
CA ASP A 70 -4.73 -8.66 2.44
C ASP A 70 -3.19 -8.73 2.30
N GLU A 71 -2.65 -9.78 1.70
CA GLU A 71 -1.22 -9.86 1.36
C GLU A 71 -0.83 -8.86 0.27
N LEU A 72 -1.65 -8.73 -0.78
CA LEU A 72 -1.45 -7.73 -1.82
C LEU A 72 -1.51 -6.30 -1.24
N LEU A 73 -2.46 -6.04 -0.35
CA LEU A 73 -2.53 -4.76 0.37
C LEU A 73 -1.29 -4.50 1.23
N LEU A 74 -0.75 -5.52 1.90
CA LEU A 74 0.48 -5.41 2.69
C LEU A 74 1.66 -5.00 1.81
N ILE A 75 1.85 -5.68 0.67
CA ILE A 75 2.91 -5.38 -0.30
C ILE A 75 2.81 -3.92 -0.75
N GLU A 76 1.64 -3.52 -1.26
CA GLU A 76 1.44 -2.16 -1.78
C GLU A 76 1.64 -1.09 -0.71
N ARG A 77 1.13 -1.33 0.51
CA ARG A 77 1.30 -0.40 1.63
C ARG A 77 2.77 -0.17 1.97
N ARG A 78 3.61 -1.22 1.91
CA ARG A 78 5.02 -1.10 2.24
C ARG A 78 5.81 -0.37 1.15
N ILE A 79 5.56 -0.68 -0.12
CA ILE A 79 6.29 -0.08 -1.25
C ILE A 79 5.76 1.30 -1.65
N ALA A 80 4.59 1.72 -1.16
CA ALA A 80 4.02 3.04 -1.42
C ALA A 80 4.94 4.21 -0.99
N ARG A 81 5.86 3.97 -0.06
CA ARG A 81 6.82 4.97 0.42
C ARG A 81 7.95 5.27 -0.58
N VAL A 82 8.23 4.32 -1.48
CA VAL A 82 9.26 4.48 -2.51
C VAL A 82 8.77 5.46 -3.55
N SER A 83 9.50 6.55 -3.77
CA SER A 83 9.08 7.63 -4.67
C SER A 83 9.25 7.26 -6.14
N ASP A 84 10.32 6.55 -6.48
CA ASP A 84 10.58 6.13 -7.85
C ASP A 84 9.63 5.02 -8.30
N ALA A 85 9.00 5.24 -9.46
CA ALA A 85 8.01 4.31 -9.99
C ALA A 85 8.65 3.01 -10.49
N ALA A 86 9.83 3.07 -11.08
CA ALA A 86 10.50 1.91 -11.65
C ALA A 86 11.01 0.96 -10.55
N GLU A 87 11.56 1.53 -9.48
CA GLU A 87 11.97 0.88 -8.24
C GLU A 87 10.76 0.25 -7.53
N ARG A 88 9.66 0.99 -7.36
CA ARG A 88 8.42 0.46 -6.78
C ARG A 88 7.91 -0.77 -7.54
N TRP A 89 7.97 -0.75 -8.88
CA TRP A 89 7.64 -1.92 -9.69
C TRP A 89 8.64 -3.06 -9.57
N GLY A 90 9.92 -2.77 -9.32
CA GLY A 90 10.93 -3.79 -9.02
C GLY A 90 10.61 -4.51 -7.72
N LEU A 91 10.47 -3.76 -6.63
CA LEU A 91 10.12 -4.28 -5.30
C LEU A 91 8.80 -5.06 -5.30
N ARG A 92 7.79 -4.59 -6.05
CA ARG A 92 6.53 -5.34 -6.21
C ARG A 92 6.77 -6.74 -6.76
N LEU A 93 7.55 -6.88 -7.82
CA LEU A 93 7.84 -8.17 -8.43
C LEU A 93 8.71 -9.05 -7.54
N GLU A 94 9.62 -8.47 -6.76
CA GLU A 94 10.43 -9.20 -5.80
C GLU A 94 9.58 -9.75 -4.64
N LEU A 95 8.70 -8.93 -4.07
CA LEU A 95 7.80 -9.37 -3.00
C LEU A 95 6.77 -10.41 -3.46
N LEU A 96 6.33 -10.33 -4.72
CA LEU A 96 5.46 -11.34 -5.33
C LEU A 96 6.18 -12.66 -5.68
N ARG A 97 7.48 -12.78 -5.39
CA ARG A 97 8.24 -14.06 -5.46
C ARG A 97 8.45 -14.70 -4.09
N VAL A 98 8.02 -14.04 -3.02
CA VAL A 98 8.20 -14.54 -1.66
C VAL A 98 7.10 -15.54 -1.35
N ASP A 99 7.50 -16.78 -1.07
CA ASP A 99 6.63 -17.82 -0.58
C ASP A 99 6.49 -17.76 0.96
N GLY A 100 5.43 -18.34 1.51
CA GLY A 100 5.24 -18.47 2.96
C GLY A 100 4.18 -17.57 3.59
N GLY A 101 3.33 -16.97 2.76
CA GLY A 101 2.13 -16.23 3.18
C GLY A 101 2.41 -14.93 3.94
N TYR A 102 1.38 -14.38 4.57
CA TYR A 102 1.38 -13.03 5.15
C TYR A 102 2.60 -12.68 6.02
N ARG A 103 3.05 -13.59 6.90
CA ARG A 103 4.18 -13.33 7.80
C ARG A 103 5.52 -13.33 7.08
N ALA A 104 5.71 -14.24 6.10
CA ALA A 104 6.92 -14.27 5.30
C ALA A 104 7.02 -13.02 4.43
N ILE A 105 5.90 -12.61 3.81
CA ILE A 105 5.80 -11.37 3.04
C ILE A 105 6.07 -10.16 3.95
N GLU A 106 5.52 -10.13 5.16
CA GLU A 106 5.76 -9.04 6.12
C GLU A 106 7.25 -8.92 6.47
N GLN A 107 7.93 -10.04 6.70
CA GLN A 107 9.36 -10.07 6.99
C GLN A 107 10.19 -9.61 5.79
N ALA A 108 9.95 -10.20 4.60
CA ALA A 108 10.64 -9.82 3.37
C ALA A 108 10.42 -8.33 3.03
N ALA A 109 9.20 -7.81 3.24
CA ALA A 109 8.88 -6.41 3.00
C ALA A 109 9.57 -5.48 4.03
N ARG A 110 9.91 -5.95 5.23
CA ARG A 110 10.73 -5.19 6.18
C ARG A 110 12.18 -5.13 5.74
N GLU A 111 12.72 -6.23 5.22
CA GLU A 111 14.12 -6.35 4.79
C GLU A 111 14.40 -5.67 3.45
N LEU A 112 13.49 -5.80 2.48
CA LEU A 112 13.69 -5.32 1.11
C LEU A 112 13.26 -3.87 0.90
N ALA A 113 12.16 -3.44 1.54
CA ALA A 113 11.73 -2.06 1.39
C ALA A 113 12.61 -1.16 2.26
N PRO A 114 13.10 -0.03 1.72
CA PRO A 114 13.96 0.88 2.46
C PRO A 114 13.46 1.13 3.89
N ALA A 115 14.40 1.17 4.84
CA ALA A 115 14.14 1.72 6.16
C ALA A 115 13.64 3.17 6.00
N ASP A 116 12.98 3.71 7.03
CA ASP A 116 12.53 5.11 7.01
C ASP A 116 13.75 6.05 6.92
N ASP A 117 14.23 6.29 5.70
CA ASP A 117 15.15 7.36 5.37
C ASP A 117 14.36 8.60 4.95
N ALA A 118 13.17 8.80 5.56
CA ALA A 118 12.70 10.16 5.67
C ALA A 118 13.81 10.87 6.46
N PRO A 119 14.50 11.89 5.92
CA PRO A 119 15.28 12.73 6.79
C PRO A 119 14.32 13.16 7.89
N VAL A 120 14.69 12.95 9.15
CA VAL A 120 14.10 13.70 10.26
C VAL A 120 14.32 15.15 9.85
N SER A 121 13.31 15.75 9.24
CA SER A 121 13.42 17.15 8.88
C SER A 121 13.36 17.86 10.22
N ASP A 122 14.51 18.18 10.80
CA ASP A 122 14.68 19.25 11.79
C ASP A 122 14.44 20.63 11.17
N ALA A 123 13.53 20.68 10.19
CA ALA A 123 12.97 21.92 9.71
C ALA A 123 11.94 22.35 10.75
N ALA A 124 12.42 23.09 11.76
CA ALA A 124 11.59 24.03 12.49
C ALA A 124 10.74 24.81 11.47
N LYS A 125 9.44 24.50 11.39
CA LYS A 125 8.53 25.21 10.52
C LYS A 125 8.32 26.59 11.11
N PHE A 126 8.98 27.60 10.54
CA PHE A 126 8.63 28.99 10.80
C PHE A 126 7.24 29.24 10.23
N GLY A 127 6.25 29.45 11.11
CA GLY A 127 4.90 29.83 10.70
C GLY A 127 4.88 31.18 9.95
N PRO A 128 3.78 31.48 9.23
CA PRO A 128 3.62 32.76 8.54
C PRO A 128 3.72 33.94 9.51
N SER A 129 4.28 35.05 9.02
CA SER A 129 4.42 36.30 9.80
C SER A 129 3.04 36.84 10.19
N ARG A 130 2.83 37.09 11.49
CA ARG A 130 1.73 37.93 12.00
C ARG A 130 2.37 39.09 12.77
N ASN A 131 2.08 40.33 12.39
CA ASN A 131 2.61 41.55 13.00
C ASN A 131 4.14 41.62 13.12
N GLY A 132 4.88 41.27 12.06
CA GLY A 132 6.31 41.58 11.94
C GLY A 132 7.25 40.82 12.89
N LYS A 133 6.79 39.76 13.58
CA LYS A 133 7.62 38.93 14.46
C LYS A 133 7.50 37.45 14.10
N ARG A 134 8.65 36.76 13.94
CA ARG A 134 8.72 35.30 13.72
C ARG A 134 8.73 34.58 15.08
N ARG A 135 7.84 33.59 15.28
CA ARG A 135 7.96 32.65 16.41
C ARG A 135 8.73 31.41 15.94
N CYS A 136 9.80 31.08 16.65
CA CYS A 136 10.41 29.75 16.60
C CYS A 136 9.64 28.85 17.56
N ILE A 137 9.10 27.72 17.08
CA ILE A 137 8.45 26.71 17.93
C ILE A 137 9.43 25.55 18.06
N GLY A 138 10.28 25.58 19.08
CA GLY A 138 11.11 24.46 19.49
C GLY A 138 10.46 23.75 20.68
N ARG A 139 10.20 22.45 20.57
CA ARG A 139 9.76 21.62 21.71
C ARG A 139 11.01 21.22 22.50
N SER A 140 11.35 22.00 23.53
CA SER A 140 12.40 21.66 24.50
C SER A 140 11.94 20.49 25.37
N THR A 141 12.64 19.35 25.28
CA THR A 141 12.59 18.30 26.31
C THR A 141 13.68 18.61 27.35
N SER A 142 13.28 19.26 28.44
CA SER A 142 14.09 19.44 29.65
C SER A 142 14.13 18.11 30.42
N GLY A 143 15.22 17.37 30.31
CA GLY A 143 15.57 16.29 31.25
C GLY A 143 16.08 16.87 32.56
N ARG A 144 15.64 16.30 33.68
CA ARG A 144 16.26 16.42 35.00
C ARG A 144 16.42 15.02 35.56
#